data_AF-A0AB39ZY33-F1
#
_entry.id   AF-A0AB39ZY33-F1
#
_cell.length_a   1.000
_cell.length_b   1.000
_cell.length_c   1.000
_cell.angle_alpha   90.00
_cell.angle_beta   90.00
_cell.angle_gamma   90.00
#
_symmetry.space_group_name_H-M   'P 1'
#
loop_
_entity.id
_entity.type
_entity.pdbx_description
1 polymer ?
#
loop_
_entity_poly.entity_id
_entity_poly.type
_entity_poly.pdbx_seq_one_letter_code
_entity_poly.pdbx_strand_id
1 'polypeptide(L)'
;MSFWAVSRGLTPPSKVVPMLNPNQRQFLEDEVRYREKLKLMARGDAMEEVYVRKQETVDDPLELDKHDSFYQTTKSLLVLFQIMGVMPIHRNPPEKNLPRTGYSWGSKQVMWAIFIYSCQTTIVVLVLRERVKKFVTSPDKRFDEAIYNVIFISLLFTNFLLPVASWRHGPQVAIFKNMWTNYQYKFFKTTGSPIVFPNLYPLTWSLCVFSWLLSIAINLSQYFLQPDFRLWYTFAYYPIIAMLNCFCSLWYINCNAFGTASRALSDALQTTIRGEKPAQKLTEYRHLWVDLSHMMQQLGRAYSNMYGMYCLVIFFTTIIATYGSISEIIDHGATYKEVGLFVIVFYCMGLLYIICNEAHYASRKVGLDFQTKLLNINLTAVDAATQKEVEMLLVAINKNPPIMNLDGYANINRELITTNISFMATYLVVLLQFKITEQRRISQQQP
;
A
#
# COMPACT_ATOMS: atom_id res chain seq x y z
N MET A 1 33.16 -46.64 9.88
CA MET A 1 33.34 -46.41 11.33
C MET A 1 32.05 -46.57 12.17
N SER A 2 30.92 -47.03 11.60
CA SER A 2 29.65 -47.22 12.32
C SER A 2 29.47 -48.60 12.97
N PHE A 3 30.31 -49.57 12.64
CA PHE A 3 30.18 -50.95 13.14
C PHE A 3 30.74 -51.15 14.57
N TRP A 4 31.61 -50.25 15.04
CA TRP A 4 32.28 -50.35 16.35
C TRP A 4 31.54 -49.65 17.50
N ALA A 5 30.47 -48.90 17.22
CA ALA A 5 29.71 -48.17 18.25
C ALA A 5 28.67 -49.04 18.96
N VAL A 6 28.18 -50.11 18.32
CA VAL A 6 27.12 -50.98 18.85
C VAL A 6 27.65 -51.92 19.95
N SER A 7 28.94 -52.25 19.94
CA SER A 7 29.53 -53.19 20.92
C SER A 7 29.79 -52.60 22.31
N ARG A 8 29.46 -51.31 22.55
CA ARG A 8 29.73 -50.60 23.82
C ARG A 8 28.47 -50.14 24.58
N GLY A 9 27.27 -50.60 24.21
CA GLY A 9 26.05 -50.30 24.98
C GLY A 9 25.66 -48.82 25.02
N LEU A 10 26.18 -48.00 24.11
CA LEU A 10 25.75 -46.62 23.95
C LEU A 10 24.44 -46.61 23.15
N THR A 11 23.36 -46.17 23.80
CA THR A 11 22.09 -45.92 23.13
C THR A 11 22.30 -44.91 22.00
N PRO A 12 21.79 -45.16 20.78
CA PRO A 12 21.88 -44.18 19.71
C PRO A 12 21.13 -42.91 20.14
N PRO A 13 21.64 -41.70 19.81
CA PRO A 13 20.97 -40.46 20.16
C PRO A 13 19.54 -40.51 19.61
N SER A 14 18.58 -40.12 20.45
CA SER A 14 17.16 -40.02 20.09
C SER A 14 17.05 -39.31 18.75
N LYS A 15 16.31 -39.90 17.81
CA LYS A 15 16.02 -39.30 16.50
C LYS A 15 15.54 -37.88 16.75
N VAL A 16 16.38 -36.91 16.44
CA VAL A 16 15.99 -35.50 16.40
C VAL A 16 14.84 -35.43 15.40
N VAL A 17 13.64 -35.14 15.90
CA VAL A 17 12.46 -34.96 15.04
C VAL A 17 12.83 -33.83 14.09
N PRO A 18 12.83 -34.05 12.76
CA PRO A 18 13.20 -33.00 11.83
C PRO A 18 12.28 -31.81 12.07
N MET A 19 12.87 -30.63 12.24
CA MET A 19 12.14 -29.38 12.41
C MET A 19 11.43 -29.06 11.08
N LEU A 20 10.22 -29.59 10.93
CA LEU A 20 9.42 -29.46 9.72
C LEU A 20 9.04 -28.00 9.52
N ASN A 21 9.26 -27.49 8.30
CA ASN A 21 8.69 -26.21 7.89
C ASN A 21 7.16 -26.28 8.07
N PRO A 22 6.47 -25.23 8.56
CA PRO A 22 5.01 -25.20 8.73
C PRO A 22 4.22 -25.86 7.59
N ASN A 23 4.61 -25.63 6.33
CA ASN A 23 3.95 -26.26 5.17
C ASN A 23 4.15 -27.78 5.10
N GLN A 24 5.35 -28.28 5.45
CA GLN A 24 5.65 -29.73 5.47
C GLN A 24 4.95 -30.42 6.63
N ARG A 25 4.88 -29.75 7.80
CA ARG A 25 4.13 -30.23 8.95
C ARG A 25 2.63 -30.32 8.63
N GLN A 26 2.12 -29.32 7.94
CA GLN A 26 0.73 -29.23 7.51
C GLN A 26 0.37 -30.32 6.48
N PHE A 27 1.24 -30.60 5.51
CA PHE A 27 1.07 -31.71 4.57
C PHE A 27 1.00 -33.07 5.29
N LEU A 28 1.89 -33.31 6.25
CA LEU A 28 1.90 -34.54 7.05
C LEU A 28 0.64 -34.68 7.90
N GLU A 29 0.17 -33.59 8.52
CA GLU A 29 -1.08 -33.60 9.30
C GLU A 29 -2.30 -33.89 8.40
N ASP A 30 -2.34 -33.34 7.19
CA ASP A 30 -3.39 -33.61 6.21
C ASP A 30 -3.32 -35.07 5.68
N GLU A 31 -2.12 -35.62 5.48
CA GLU A 31 -1.93 -37.01 5.05
C GLU A 31 -2.37 -38.00 6.15
N VAL A 32 -2.09 -37.69 7.42
CA VAL A 32 -2.54 -38.48 8.57
C VAL A 32 -4.07 -38.48 8.67
N ARG A 33 -4.71 -37.32 8.54
CA ARG A 33 -6.18 -37.21 8.53
C ARG A 33 -6.81 -37.93 7.35
N TYR A 34 -6.17 -37.90 6.17
CA TYR A 34 -6.64 -38.65 5.01
C TYR A 34 -6.58 -40.16 5.23
N ARG A 35 -5.49 -40.65 5.86
CA ARG A 35 -5.37 -42.07 6.25
C ARG A 35 -6.38 -42.47 7.33
N GLU A 36 -6.68 -41.60 8.29
CA GLU A 36 -7.74 -41.84 9.28
C GLU A 36 -9.11 -41.91 8.61
N LYS A 37 -9.41 -41.01 7.68
CA LYS A 37 -10.64 -41.07 6.88
C LYS A 37 -10.75 -42.36 6.08
N LEU A 38 -9.66 -42.84 5.48
CA LEU A 38 -9.60 -44.12 4.78
C LEU A 38 -9.82 -45.32 5.71
N LYS A 39 -9.31 -45.27 6.94
CA LYS A 39 -9.54 -46.33 7.94
C LYS A 39 -10.98 -46.37 8.43
N LEU A 40 -11.62 -45.21 8.58
CA LEU A 40 -13.04 -45.13 8.93
C LEU A 40 -13.93 -45.59 7.77
N MET A 41 -13.57 -45.23 6.53
CA MET A 41 -14.19 -45.78 5.31
C MET A 41 -14.15 -47.31 5.29
N ALA A 42 -13.02 -47.91 5.66
CA ALA A 42 -12.87 -49.36 5.70
C ALA A 42 -13.65 -50.04 6.83
N ARG A 43 -14.07 -49.30 7.87
CA ARG A 43 -14.86 -49.82 9.00
C ARG A 43 -16.37 -49.68 8.83
N GLY A 44 -16.84 -48.94 7.83
CA GLY A 44 -18.27 -48.73 7.59
C GLY A 44 -18.93 -47.70 8.51
N ASP A 45 -18.14 -46.91 9.25
CA ASP A 45 -18.63 -45.84 10.12
C ASP A 45 -19.05 -44.60 9.30
N ALA A 46 -19.95 -43.77 9.87
CA ALA A 46 -20.55 -42.63 9.19
C ALA A 46 -19.51 -41.59 8.71
N MET A 47 -19.62 -41.21 7.44
CA MET A 47 -18.74 -40.32 6.67
C MET A 47 -18.45 -38.93 7.30
N GLU A 48 -19.27 -38.49 8.25
CA GLU A 48 -19.26 -37.11 8.77
C GLU A 48 -18.24 -36.88 9.89
N GLU A 49 -17.61 -37.93 10.42
CA GLU A 49 -16.78 -37.81 11.62
C GLU A 49 -15.39 -37.19 11.35
N VAL A 50 -14.79 -37.43 10.18
CA VAL A 50 -13.45 -36.93 9.85
C VAL A 50 -13.47 -35.95 8.68
N TYR A 51 -13.35 -34.68 9.04
CA TYR A 51 -13.10 -33.61 8.10
C TYR A 51 -11.69 -33.74 7.51
N VAL A 52 -11.63 -33.93 6.20
CA VAL A 52 -10.39 -33.81 5.43
C VAL A 52 -10.49 -32.53 4.63
N ARG A 53 -9.49 -31.65 4.80
CA ARG A 53 -9.34 -30.44 3.98
C ARG A 53 -9.38 -30.85 2.51
N LYS A 54 -10.18 -30.15 1.71
CA LYS A 54 -10.20 -30.37 0.25
C LYS A 54 -8.77 -30.13 -0.26
N GLN A 55 -8.22 -31.13 -0.94
CA GLN A 55 -6.90 -31.04 -1.58
C GLN A 55 -6.86 -29.77 -2.45
N GLU A 56 -5.76 -29.00 -2.37
CA GLU A 56 -5.50 -27.85 -3.25
C GLU A 56 -5.46 -28.36 -4.70
N THR A 57 -6.63 -28.45 -5.30
CA THR A 57 -6.83 -28.62 -6.73
C THR A 57 -6.27 -27.38 -7.38
N VAL A 58 -5.45 -27.53 -8.42
CA VAL A 58 -5.00 -26.43 -9.27
C VAL A 58 -6.25 -25.62 -9.65
N ASP A 59 -6.36 -24.43 -9.07
CA ASP A 59 -7.59 -23.65 -9.10
C ASP A 59 -7.98 -23.37 -10.57
N ASP A 60 -9.24 -23.64 -10.94
CA ASP A 60 -9.71 -23.44 -12.31
C ASP A 60 -9.63 -21.95 -12.68
N PRO A 61 -8.86 -21.55 -13.71
CA PRO A 61 -8.69 -20.16 -14.11
C PRO A 61 -10.00 -19.39 -14.32
N LEU A 62 -11.07 -20.09 -14.72
CA LEU A 62 -12.41 -19.52 -14.92
C LEU A 62 -13.15 -19.24 -13.61
N GLU A 63 -12.98 -20.10 -12.60
CA GLU A 63 -13.56 -19.86 -11.27
C GLU A 63 -12.85 -18.74 -10.53
N LEU A 64 -11.53 -18.63 -10.66
CA LEU A 64 -10.79 -17.46 -10.12
C LEU A 64 -11.35 -16.15 -10.70
N ASP A 65 -11.63 -16.12 -12.01
CA ASP A 65 -12.12 -14.90 -12.69
C ASP A 65 -13.51 -14.48 -12.21
N LYS A 66 -14.37 -15.47 -11.92
CA LYS A 66 -15.72 -15.26 -11.42
C LYS A 66 -15.72 -14.66 -10.01
N HIS A 67 -14.76 -15.02 -9.18
CA HIS A 67 -14.68 -14.59 -7.78
C HIS A 67 -13.70 -13.43 -7.53
N ASP A 68 -13.05 -12.89 -8.57
CA ASP A 68 -12.15 -11.74 -8.50
C ASP A 68 -12.91 -10.39 -8.42
N SER A 69 -13.70 -10.22 -7.35
CA SER A 69 -14.45 -8.99 -7.11
C SER A 69 -13.52 -7.79 -6.92
N PHE A 70 -12.30 -7.99 -6.39
CA PHE A 70 -11.36 -6.90 -6.19
C PHE A 70 -10.86 -6.31 -7.51
N TYR A 71 -10.53 -7.15 -8.50
CA TYR A 71 -10.18 -6.62 -9.82
C TYR A 71 -11.35 -5.93 -10.49
N GLN A 72 -12.54 -6.55 -10.48
CA GLN A 72 -13.72 -5.96 -11.15
C GLN A 72 -14.04 -4.56 -10.59
N THR A 73 -13.90 -4.39 -9.27
CA THR A 73 -14.14 -3.10 -8.61
C THR A 73 -13.00 -2.09 -8.82
N THR A 74 -11.75 -2.53 -8.94
CA THR A 74 -10.57 -1.64 -9.12
C THR A 74 -10.14 -1.43 -10.57
N LYS A 75 -10.84 -2.06 -11.54
CA LYS A 75 -10.50 -2.03 -12.96
C LYS A 75 -10.42 -0.62 -13.54
N SER A 76 -11.34 0.27 -13.15
CA SER A 76 -11.38 1.65 -13.64
C SER A 76 -10.08 2.41 -13.34
N LEU A 77 -9.59 2.30 -12.11
CA LEU A 77 -8.33 2.90 -11.69
C LEU A 77 -7.13 2.28 -12.41
N LEU A 78 -7.13 0.96 -12.62
CA LEU A 78 -6.06 0.27 -13.36
C LEU A 78 -6.01 0.71 -14.83
N VAL A 79 -7.16 0.84 -15.48
CA VAL A 79 -7.25 1.37 -16.85
C VAL A 79 -6.76 2.82 -16.91
N LEU A 80 -7.10 3.64 -15.91
CA LEU A 80 -6.60 5.01 -15.83
C LEU A 80 -5.06 5.06 -15.73
N PHE A 81 -4.46 4.23 -14.87
CA PHE A 81 -3.00 4.14 -14.79
C PHE A 81 -2.33 3.63 -16.07
N GLN A 82 -3.00 2.76 -16.83
CA GLN A 82 -2.52 2.31 -18.14
C GLN A 82 -2.59 3.43 -19.18
N ILE A 83 -3.70 4.18 -19.23
CA ILE A 83 -3.87 5.33 -20.14
C ILE A 83 -2.79 6.37 -19.87
N MET A 84 -2.51 6.67 -18.60
CA MET A 84 -1.48 7.62 -18.18
C MET A 84 -0.04 7.09 -18.33
N GLY A 85 0.16 5.83 -18.68
CA GLY A 85 1.50 5.22 -18.77
C GLY A 85 2.21 5.03 -17.43
N VAL A 86 1.49 5.15 -16.31
CA VAL A 86 2.06 5.08 -14.96
C VAL A 86 2.36 3.63 -14.58
N MET A 87 1.42 2.70 -14.80
CA MET A 87 1.54 1.30 -14.39
C MET A 87 1.18 0.34 -15.54
N PRO A 88 2.16 -0.14 -16.31
CA PRO A 88 1.93 -0.98 -17.49
C PRO A 88 1.80 -2.47 -17.12
N ILE A 89 0.76 -2.81 -16.37
CA ILE A 89 0.42 -4.19 -16.02
C ILE A 89 -0.63 -4.71 -17.01
N HIS A 90 -0.62 -6.00 -17.34
CA HIS A 90 -1.63 -6.62 -18.20
C HIS A 90 -2.32 -7.80 -17.52
N ARG A 91 -3.53 -8.13 -17.98
CA ARG A 91 -4.24 -9.35 -17.58
C ARG A 91 -3.99 -10.41 -18.64
N ASN A 92 -3.44 -11.54 -18.22
CA ASN A 92 -3.15 -12.69 -19.05
C ASN A 92 -4.43 -13.48 -19.39
N PRO A 93 -4.44 -14.26 -20.49
CA PRO A 93 -5.53 -15.19 -20.77
C PRO A 93 -5.67 -16.24 -19.65
N PRO A 94 -6.88 -16.82 -19.45
CA PRO A 94 -7.14 -17.82 -18.42
C PRO A 94 -6.56 -19.18 -18.82
N GLU A 95 -5.24 -19.26 -18.88
CA GLU A 95 -4.49 -20.48 -19.18
C GLU A 95 -4.01 -21.17 -17.90
N LYS A 96 -3.96 -22.51 -17.90
CA LYS A 96 -3.44 -23.28 -16.77
C LYS A 96 -1.94 -22.96 -16.58
N ASN A 97 -1.54 -22.69 -15.33
CA ASN A 97 -0.18 -22.32 -14.89
C ASN A 97 0.31 -20.91 -15.26
N LEU A 98 -0.55 -20.03 -15.80
CA LEU A 98 -0.19 -18.63 -16.07
C LEU A 98 -0.81 -17.70 -15.01
N PRO A 99 -0.03 -16.83 -14.34
CA PRO A 99 -0.60 -15.87 -13.39
C PRO A 99 -1.56 -14.91 -14.10
N ARG A 100 -2.73 -14.62 -13.51
CA ARG A 100 -3.78 -13.78 -14.13
C ARG A 100 -3.28 -12.37 -14.42
N THR A 101 -2.49 -11.79 -13.54
CA THR A 101 -1.88 -10.47 -13.70
C THR A 101 -0.39 -10.63 -13.99
N GLY A 102 0.07 -10.05 -15.10
CA GLY A 102 1.44 -10.15 -15.58
C GLY A 102 2.10 -8.79 -15.82
N TYR A 103 3.44 -8.77 -15.74
CA TYR A 103 4.27 -7.66 -16.14
C TYR A 103 5.38 -8.17 -17.07
N SER A 104 5.54 -7.54 -18.22
CA SER A 104 6.62 -7.85 -19.16
C SER A 104 7.03 -6.59 -19.90
N TRP A 105 8.35 -6.37 -20.00
CA TRP A 105 8.94 -5.22 -20.70
C TRP A 105 8.57 -5.18 -22.19
N GLY A 106 8.30 -6.33 -22.81
CA GLY A 106 7.87 -6.42 -24.21
C GLY A 106 6.35 -6.32 -24.43
N SER A 107 5.55 -6.07 -23.38
CA SER A 107 4.09 -6.02 -23.50
C SER A 107 3.61 -4.75 -24.22
N LYS A 108 2.44 -4.84 -24.88
CA LYS A 108 1.80 -3.68 -25.55
C LYS A 108 1.59 -2.51 -24.59
N GLN A 109 1.29 -2.81 -23.34
CA GLN A 109 1.08 -1.83 -22.26
C GLN A 109 2.36 -1.09 -21.90
N VAL A 110 3.51 -1.77 -21.85
CA VAL A 110 4.81 -1.11 -21.60
C VAL A 110 5.20 -0.23 -22.79
N MET A 111 4.99 -0.70 -24.02
CA MET A 111 5.24 0.12 -25.22
C MET A 111 4.41 1.41 -25.23
N TRP A 112 3.12 1.31 -24.88
CA TRP A 112 2.25 2.48 -24.71
C TRP A 112 2.76 3.41 -23.60
N ALA A 113 3.14 2.86 -22.45
CA ALA A 113 3.68 3.64 -21.34
C ALA A 113 4.97 4.37 -21.72
N ILE A 114 5.88 3.73 -22.46
CA ILE A 114 7.11 4.36 -22.97
C ILE A 114 6.78 5.50 -23.92
N PHE A 115 5.79 5.32 -24.80
CA PHE A 115 5.36 6.37 -25.73
C PHE A 115 4.82 7.61 -24.98
N ILE A 116 3.84 7.41 -24.09
CA ILE A 116 3.25 8.50 -23.30
C ILE A 116 4.29 9.17 -22.40
N TYR A 117 5.13 8.37 -21.74
CA TYR A 117 6.21 8.89 -20.91
C TYR A 117 7.21 9.72 -21.72
N SER A 118 7.53 9.31 -22.95
CA SER A 118 8.42 10.07 -23.83
C SER A 118 7.81 11.41 -24.19
N CYS A 119 6.54 11.44 -24.60
CA CYS A 119 5.81 12.68 -24.89
C CYS A 119 5.76 13.61 -23.67
N GLN A 120 5.39 13.07 -22.50
CA GLN A 120 5.33 13.82 -21.25
C GLN A 120 6.71 14.36 -20.84
N THR A 121 7.75 13.54 -20.98
CA THR A 121 9.13 13.93 -20.65
C THR A 121 9.64 15.03 -21.57
N THR A 122 9.30 15.01 -22.87
CA THR A 122 9.64 16.13 -23.77
C THR A 122 9.03 17.44 -23.28
N ILE A 123 7.75 17.45 -22.91
CA ILE A 123 7.07 18.65 -22.39
C ILE A 123 7.73 19.11 -21.07
N VAL A 124 7.99 18.17 -20.15
CA VAL A 124 8.64 18.45 -18.86
C VAL A 124 10.04 19.04 -19.05
N VAL A 125 10.84 18.51 -19.98
CA VAL A 125 12.19 19.01 -20.27
C VAL A 125 12.15 20.42 -20.87
N LEU A 126 11.18 20.71 -21.75
CA LEU A 126 11.00 22.05 -22.31
C LEU A 126 10.69 23.07 -21.21
N VAL A 127 9.72 22.77 -20.35
CA VAL A 127 9.34 23.64 -19.22
C VAL A 127 10.49 23.77 -18.22
N LEU A 128 11.19 22.68 -17.93
CA LEU A 128 12.35 22.68 -17.03
C LEU A 128 13.47 23.57 -17.58
N ARG A 129 13.75 23.50 -18.89
CA ARG A 129 14.78 24.34 -19.54
C ARG A 129 14.43 25.81 -19.43
N GLU A 130 13.17 26.19 -19.66
CA GLU A 130 12.72 27.58 -19.52
C GLU A 130 12.82 28.07 -18.07
N ARG A 131 12.40 27.25 -17.10
CA ARG A 131 12.49 27.55 -15.67
C ARG A 131 13.93 27.73 -15.21
N VAL A 132 14.83 26.81 -15.59
CA VAL A 132 16.26 26.90 -15.26
C VAL A 132 16.92 28.10 -15.93
N LYS A 133 16.59 28.38 -17.20
CA LYS A 133 17.12 29.56 -17.91
C LYS A 133 16.68 30.85 -17.21
N LYS A 134 15.40 30.97 -16.84
CA LYS A 134 14.89 32.12 -16.08
C LYS A 134 15.62 32.25 -14.73
N PHE A 135 15.77 31.14 -14.00
CA PHE A 135 16.47 31.12 -12.72
C PHE A 135 17.94 31.57 -12.80
N VAL A 136 18.68 31.17 -13.84
CA VAL A 136 20.10 31.55 -14.03
C VAL A 136 20.26 32.98 -14.51
N THR A 137 19.32 33.47 -15.33
CA THR A 137 19.46 34.77 -16.02
C THR A 137 18.91 35.94 -15.20
N SER A 138 18.08 35.69 -14.18
CA SER A 138 17.54 36.74 -13.30
C SER A 138 18.66 37.36 -12.42
N PRO A 139 18.98 38.66 -12.59
CA PRO A 139 20.09 39.32 -11.89
C PRO A 139 19.76 39.68 -10.43
N ASP A 140 18.48 39.87 -10.09
CA ASP A 140 18.02 40.13 -8.72
C ASP A 140 17.61 38.83 -8.04
N LYS A 141 18.57 38.14 -7.43
CA LYS A 141 18.32 36.91 -6.67
C LYS A 141 17.74 37.23 -5.30
N ARG A 142 16.53 37.77 -5.24
CA ARG A 142 15.78 37.77 -3.98
C ARG A 142 15.56 36.32 -3.59
N PHE A 143 15.97 35.99 -2.38
CA PHE A 143 15.98 34.62 -1.86
C PHE A 143 14.59 33.96 -1.95
N ASP A 144 13.51 34.73 -1.84
CA ASP A 144 12.13 34.23 -1.98
C ASP A 144 11.83 33.71 -3.40
N GLU A 145 12.22 34.43 -4.46
CA GLU A 145 11.98 33.98 -5.86
C GLU A 145 12.76 32.70 -6.20
N ALA A 146 13.89 32.47 -5.52
CA ALA A 146 14.63 31.23 -5.63
C ALA A 146 13.86 30.04 -5.03
N ILE A 147 13.22 30.22 -3.88
CA ILE A 147 12.40 29.19 -3.22
C ILE A 147 11.28 28.72 -4.15
N TYR A 148 10.56 29.64 -4.79
CA TYR A 148 9.49 29.30 -5.75
C TYR A 148 9.99 28.42 -6.89
N ASN A 149 11.08 28.82 -7.52
CA ASN A 149 11.64 28.07 -8.63
C ASN A 149 12.11 26.68 -8.19
N VAL A 150 12.66 26.54 -6.98
CA VAL A 150 13.07 25.24 -6.42
C VAL A 150 11.88 24.30 -6.22
N ILE A 151 10.74 24.79 -5.69
CA ILE A 151 9.52 23.98 -5.52
C ILE A 151 9.05 23.44 -6.88
N PHE A 152 8.91 24.32 -7.87
CA PHE A 152 8.42 23.95 -9.19
C PHE A 152 9.37 23.04 -9.97
N ILE A 153 10.68 23.22 -9.81
CA ILE A 153 11.69 22.33 -10.39
C ILE A 153 11.63 20.96 -9.70
N SER A 154 11.48 20.91 -8.38
CA SER A 154 11.35 19.67 -7.61
C SER A 154 10.10 18.87 -8.02
N LEU A 155 8.96 19.54 -8.23
CA LEU A 155 7.76 18.89 -8.73
C LEU A 155 7.96 18.29 -10.14
N LEU A 156 8.63 19.02 -11.06
CA LEU A 156 8.99 18.47 -12.38
C LEU A 156 9.92 17.26 -12.27
N PHE A 157 10.83 17.27 -11.29
CA PHE A 157 11.76 16.17 -11.06
C PHE A 157 11.03 14.85 -10.75
N THR A 158 9.85 14.92 -10.13
CA THR A 158 9.00 13.76 -9.84
C THR A 158 8.64 12.96 -11.10
N ASN A 159 8.57 13.59 -12.28
CA ASN A 159 8.37 12.89 -13.54
C ASN A 159 9.47 11.86 -13.83
N PHE A 160 10.73 12.18 -13.51
CA PHE A 160 11.87 11.27 -13.74
C PHE A 160 11.93 10.12 -12.75
N LEU A 161 11.21 10.23 -11.62
CA LEU A 161 11.10 9.16 -10.64
C LEU A 161 10.12 8.07 -11.07
N LEU A 162 9.21 8.34 -12.01
CA LEU A 162 8.15 7.41 -12.42
C LEU A 162 8.68 6.06 -12.92
N PRO A 163 9.67 5.97 -13.83
CA PRO A 163 10.18 4.67 -14.30
C PRO A 163 10.88 3.88 -13.18
N VAL A 164 11.58 4.59 -12.29
CA VAL A 164 12.33 3.98 -11.17
C VAL A 164 11.37 3.47 -10.09
N ALA A 165 10.35 4.25 -9.76
CA ALA A 165 9.42 3.95 -8.69
C ALA A 165 8.32 2.96 -9.12
N SER A 166 7.76 3.12 -10.33
CA SER A 166 6.58 2.37 -10.76
C SER A 166 6.93 1.20 -11.69
N TRP A 167 7.71 1.42 -12.75
CA TRP A 167 7.96 0.36 -13.76
C TRP A 167 8.90 -0.72 -13.24
N ARG A 168 9.98 -0.34 -12.56
CA ARG A 168 10.91 -1.29 -11.93
C ARG A 168 10.20 -2.24 -10.96
N HIS A 169 9.14 -1.77 -10.30
CA HIS A 169 8.37 -2.52 -9.32
C HIS A 169 7.06 -3.13 -9.87
N GLY A 170 6.81 -3.00 -11.18
CA GLY A 170 5.67 -3.59 -11.85
C GLY A 170 5.49 -5.10 -11.58
N PRO A 171 6.55 -5.93 -11.54
CA PRO A 171 6.44 -7.35 -11.20
C PRO A 171 5.89 -7.60 -9.80
N GLN A 172 6.37 -6.87 -8.78
CA GLN A 172 5.92 -7.03 -7.39
C GLN A 172 4.45 -6.65 -7.26
N VAL A 173 4.00 -5.61 -7.97
CA VAL A 173 2.60 -5.21 -7.98
C VAL A 173 1.71 -6.25 -8.67
N ALA A 174 2.19 -6.87 -9.76
CA ALA A 174 1.47 -7.96 -10.40
C ALA A 174 1.31 -9.18 -9.46
N ILE A 175 2.36 -9.53 -8.71
CA ILE A 175 2.31 -10.58 -7.67
C ILE A 175 1.26 -10.23 -6.61
N PHE A 176 1.28 -9.00 -6.09
CA PHE A 176 0.30 -8.54 -5.11
C PHE A 176 -1.14 -8.62 -5.62
N LYS A 177 -1.39 -8.26 -6.88
CA LYS A 177 -2.72 -8.39 -7.51
C LYS A 177 -3.15 -9.85 -7.61
N ASN A 178 -2.25 -10.77 -7.94
CA ASN A 178 -2.57 -12.20 -7.96
C ASN A 178 -2.83 -12.77 -6.56
N MET A 179 -2.16 -12.26 -5.52
CA MET A 179 -2.45 -12.64 -4.14
C MET A 179 -3.90 -12.33 -3.76
N TRP A 180 -4.45 -11.20 -4.22
CA TRP A 180 -5.87 -10.88 -4.02
C TRP A 180 -6.80 -11.87 -4.68
N THR A 181 -6.54 -12.22 -5.95
CA THR A 181 -7.35 -13.20 -6.68
C THR A 181 -7.37 -14.56 -5.95
N ASN A 182 -6.19 -15.04 -5.53
CA ASN A 182 -6.07 -16.31 -4.80
C ASN A 182 -6.74 -16.25 -3.42
N TYR A 183 -6.59 -15.13 -2.71
CA TYR A 183 -7.19 -14.94 -1.40
C TYR A 183 -8.73 -14.94 -1.46
N GLN A 184 -9.32 -14.24 -2.43
CA GLN A 184 -10.78 -14.23 -2.59
C GLN A 184 -11.35 -15.61 -2.88
N TYR A 185 -10.64 -16.40 -3.70
CA TYR A 185 -11.05 -17.77 -3.99
C TYR A 185 -10.89 -18.69 -2.77
N LYS A 186 -9.78 -18.59 -2.04
CA LYS A 186 -9.57 -19.34 -0.78
C LYS A 186 -10.62 -18.97 0.27
N PHE A 187 -10.94 -17.68 0.40
CA PHE A 187 -12.00 -17.22 1.30
C PHE A 187 -13.37 -17.81 0.93
N PHE A 188 -13.70 -17.85 -0.37
CA PHE A 188 -14.93 -18.47 -0.84
C PHE A 188 -14.97 -19.98 -0.53
N LYS A 189 -13.87 -20.70 -0.79
CA LYS A 189 -13.75 -22.14 -0.48
C LYS A 189 -13.96 -22.46 1.00
N THR A 190 -13.45 -21.62 1.90
CA THR A 190 -13.53 -21.84 3.36
C THR A 190 -14.84 -21.33 3.98
N THR A 191 -15.33 -20.15 3.59
CA THR A 191 -16.52 -19.55 4.21
C THR A 191 -17.82 -19.90 3.49
N GLY A 192 -17.76 -20.38 2.24
CA GLY A 192 -18.91 -20.58 1.37
C GLY A 192 -19.52 -19.30 0.80
N SER A 193 -19.01 -18.12 1.19
CA SER A 193 -19.53 -16.81 0.77
C SER A 193 -18.43 -15.99 0.07
N PRO A 194 -18.69 -15.34 -1.07
CA PRO A 194 -17.69 -14.52 -1.74
C PRO A 194 -17.50 -13.18 -1.01
N ILE A 195 -16.27 -12.65 -1.00
CA ILE A 195 -16.02 -11.28 -0.55
C ILE A 195 -16.54 -10.33 -1.63
N VAL A 196 -17.61 -9.62 -1.31
CA VAL A 196 -18.16 -8.56 -2.17
C VAL A 196 -17.77 -7.20 -1.61
N PHE A 197 -17.33 -6.30 -2.50
CA PHE A 197 -17.01 -4.93 -2.13
C PHE A 197 -18.07 -3.94 -2.66
N PRO A 198 -19.25 -3.83 -2.01
CA PRO A 198 -20.40 -3.11 -2.56
C PRO A 198 -20.11 -1.62 -2.83
N ASN A 199 -19.34 -0.97 -1.96
CA ASN A 199 -19.07 0.47 -2.05
C ASN A 199 -17.76 0.80 -2.78
N LEU A 200 -16.91 -0.18 -3.14
CA LEU A 200 -15.60 0.12 -3.72
C LEU A 200 -15.67 0.59 -5.17
N TYR A 201 -16.59 0.05 -5.97
CA TYR A 201 -16.73 0.45 -7.37
C TYR A 201 -17.14 1.92 -7.54
N PRO A 202 -18.25 2.41 -6.95
CA PRO A 202 -18.62 3.81 -7.06
C PRO A 202 -17.58 4.74 -6.41
N LEU A 203 -16.96 4.30 -5.31
CA LEU A 203 -15.86 5.02 -4.67
C LEU A 203 -14.65 5.17 -5.59
N THR A 204 -14.24 4.10 -6.28
CA THR A 204 -13.08 4.12 -7.19
C THR A 204 -13.32 5.09 -8.34
N TRP A 205 -14.52 5.06 -8.92
CA TRP A 205 -14.89 5.96 -10.02
C TRP A 205 -14.93 7.42 -9.56
N SER A 206 -15.56 7.68 -8.40
CA SER A 206 -15.58 9.00 -7.77
C SER A 206 -14.18 9.53 -7.48
N LEU A 207 -13.29 8.71 -6.90
CA LEU A 207 -11.91 9.07 -6.62
C LEU A 207 -11.10 9.35 -7.88
N CYS A 208 -11.33 8.63 -8.98
CA CYS A 208 -10.68 8.90 -10.27
C CYS A 208 -11.07 10.29 -10.79
N VAL A 209 -12.37 10.60 -10.84
CA VAL A 209 -12.87 11.90 -11.30
C VAL A 209 -12.39 13.02 -10.39
N PHE A 210 -12.52 12.83 -9.07
CA PHE A 210 -12.06 13.79 -8.07
C PHE A 210 -10.55 14.06 -8.18
N SER A 211 -9.72 13.03 -8.38
CA SER A 211 -8.26 13.17 -8.53
C SER A 211 -7.87 14.09 -9.70
N TRP A 212 -8.60 13.99 -10.82
CA TRP A 212 -8.37 14.81 -12.00
C TRP A 212 -8.90 16.24 -11.81
N LEU A 213 -10.11 16.38 -11.28
CA LEU A 213 -10.67 17.71 -10.99
C LEU A 213 -9.82 18.47 -9.98
N LEU A 214 -9.31 17.79 -8.95
CA LEU A 214 -8.39 18.38 -7.98
C LEU A 214 -7.07 18.78 -8.64
N SER A 215 -6.51 17.95 -9.52
CA SER A 215 -5.32 18.31 -10.30
C SER A 215 -5.56 19.59 -11.11
N ILE A 216 -6.73 19.71 -11.73
CA ILE A 216 -7.10 20.90 -12.50
C ILE A 216 -7.21 22.14 -11.59
N ALA A 217 -7.95 22.01 -10.49
CA ALA A 217 -8.15 23.10 -9.54
C ALA A 217 -6.84 23.60 -8.92
N ILE A 218 -5.90 22.71 -8.57
CA ILE A 218 -4.60 23.09 -8.03
C ILE A 218 -3.76 23.83 -9.07
N ASN A 219 -3.69 23.36 -10.31
CA ASN A 219 -2.92 24.05 -11.34
C ASN A 219 -3.53 25.41 -11.71
N LEU A 220 -4.86 25.51 -11.77
CA LEU A 220 -5.55 26.78 -12.02
C LEU A 220 -5.35 27.76 -10.86
N SER A 221 -5.40 27.29 -9.60
CA SER A 221 -5.12 28.16 -8.45
C SER A 221 -3.69 28.70 -8.51
N GLN A 222 -2.70 27.88 -8.87
CA GLN A 222 -1.33 28.35 -9.06
C GLN A 222 -1.21 29.35 -10.22
N TYR A 223 -1.93 29.16 -11.32
CA TYR A 223 -1.96 30.12 -12.42
C TYR A 223 -2.50 31.50 -11.99
N PHE A 224 -3.58 31.55 -11.21
CA PHE A 224 -4.16 32.82 -10.76
C PHE A 224 -3.37 33.48 -9.63
N LEU A 225 -2.78 32.69 -8.74
CA LEU A 225 -2.10 33.18 -7.54
C LEU A 225 -0.63 33.55 -7.80
N GLN A 226 -0.01 33.00 -8.85
CA GLN A 226 1.40 33.23 -9.14
C GLN A 226 1.62 33.90 -10.50
N PRO A 227 2.10 35.16 -10.54
CA PRO A 227 2.27 35.91 -11.78
C PRO A 227 3.34 35.32 -12.72
N ASP A 228 4.26 34.50 -12.20
CA ASP A 228 5.32 33.84 -12.98
C ASP A 228 4.87 32.53 -13.64
N PHE A 229 3.65 32.08 -13.36
CA PHE A 229 3.13 30.80 -13.85
C PHE A 229 2.37 31.00 -15.16
N ARG A 230 3.01 30.69 -16.29
CA ARG A 230 2.35 30.73 -17.62
C ARG A 230 1.39 29.57 -17.78
N LEU A 231 0.28 29.78 -18.48
CA LEU A 231 -0.69 28.71 -18.78
C LEU A 231 -0.04 27.49 -19.45
N TRP A 232 0.94 27.69 -20.33
CA TRP A 232 1.61 26.57 -20.99
C TRP A 232 2.38 25.65 -20.02
N TYR A 233 2.84 26.18 -18.87
CA TYR A 233 3.50 25.34 -17.86
C TYR A 233 2.54 24.32 -17.24
N THR A 234 1.23 24.62 -17.18
CA THR A 234 0.22 23.71 -16.62
C THR A 234 0.24 22.33 -17.29
N PHE A 235 0.54 22.25 -18.59
CA PHE A 235 0.62 20.98 -19.33
C PHE A 235 1.70 20.02 -18.80
N ALA A 236 2.78 20.53 -18.21
CA ALA A 236 3.79 19.70 -17.57
C ALA A 236 3.37 19.22 -16.17
N TYR A 237 2.61 20.03 -15.44
CA TYR A 237 2.25 19.77 -14.04
C TYR A 237 0.94 18.98 -13.88
N TYR A 238 -0.03 19.14 -14.78
CA TYR A 238 -1.29 18.38 -14.76
C TYR A 238 -1.10 16.86 -14.64
N PRO A 239 -0.32 16.19 -15.51
CA PRO A 239 -0.17 14.75 -15.44
C PRO A 239 0.59 14.30 -14.18
N ILE A 240 1.53 15.10 -13.68
CA ILE A 240 2.28 14.79 -12.45
C ILE A 240 1.34 14.84 -11.24
N ILE A 241 0.57 15.92 -11.09
CA ILE A 241 -0.36 16.08 -9.96
C ILE A 241 -1.50 15.05 -10.05
N ALA A 242 -2.02 14.77 -11.25
CA ALA A 242 -3.02 13.73 -11.44
C ALA A 242 -2.47 12.35 -11.05
N MET A 243 -1.21 12.04 -11.38
CA MET A 243 -0.54 10.80 -10.97
C MET A 243 -0.42 10.70 -9.45
N LEU A 244 0.00 11.77 -8.77
CA LEU A 244 0.11 11.80 -7.31
C LEU A 244 -1.24 11.51 -6.63
N ASN A 245 -2.31 12.17 -7.10
CA ASN A 245 -3.68 11.94 -6.61
C ASN A 245 -4.15 10.50 -6.87
N CYS A 246 -3.84 9.94 -8.04
CA CYS A 246 -4.19 8.55 -8.36
C CYS A 246 -3.44 7.55 -7.46
N PHE A 247 -2.16 7.80 -7.11
CA PHE A 247 -1.45 6.97 -6.15
C PHE A 247 -2.04 7.04 -4.74
N CYS A 248 -2.49 8.23 -4.31
CA CYS A 248 -3.21 8.38 -3.05
C CYS A 248 -4.54 7.59 -3.07
N SER A 249 -5.29 7.68 -4.18
CA SER A 249 -6.53 6.93 -4.38
C SER A 249 -6.30 5.41 -4.37
N LEU A 250 -5.23 4.94 -5.03
CA LEU A 250 -4.83 3.53 -5.01
C LEU A 250 -4.57 3.04 -3.59
N TRP A 251 -3.84 3.83 -2.79
CA TRP A 251 -3.57 3.51 -1.39
C TRP A 251 -4.87 3.37 -0.60
N TYR A 252 -5.73 4.39 -0.70
CA TYR A 252 -7.02 4.47 -0.02
C TYR A 252 -7.88 3.23 -0.30
N ILE A 253 -8.01 2.86 -1.58
CA ILE A 253 -8.83 1.72 -1.99
C ILE A 253 -8.28 0.40 -1.46
N ASN A 254 -6.95 0.20 -1.50
CA ASN A 254 -6.34 -1.02 -0.94
C ASN A 254 -6.54 -1.11 0.58
N CYS A 255 -6.30 -0.03 1.32
CA CYS A 255 -6.53 0.02 2.77
C CYS A 255 -8.01 -0.26 3.13
N ASN A 256 -8.95 0.31 2.37
CA ASN A 256 -10.37 0.05 2.59
C ASN A 256 -10.79 -1.39 2.22
N ALA A 257 -10.18 -1.98 1.19
CA ALA A 257 -10.37 -3.38 0.82
C ALA A 257 -9.92 -4.32 1.94
N PHE A 258 -8.73 -4.11 2.51
CA PHE A 258 -8.26 -4.86 3.70
C PHE A 258 -9.21 -4.72 4.88
N GLY A 259 -9.70 -3.50 5.14
CA GLY A 259 -10.67 -3.26 6.19
C GLY A 259 -12.00 -4.00 5.99
N THR A 260 -12.47 -4.09 4.74
CA THR A 260 -13.70 -4.83 4.40
C THR A 260 -13.49 -6.33 4.51
N ALA A 261 -12.38 -6.85 4.00
CA ALA A 261 -12.03 -8.27 4.09
C ALA A 261 -11.87 -8.73 5.54
N SER A 262 -11.22 -7.95 6.41
CA SER A 262 -11.09 -8.25 7.84
C SER A 262 -12.45 -8.35 8.54
N ARG A 263 -13.37 -7.42 8.25
CA ARG A 263 -14.72 -7.46 8.82
C ARG A 263 -15.48 -8.70 8.36
N ALA A 264 -15.48 -8.98 7.06
CA ALA A 264 -16.13 -10.16 6.51
C ALA A 264 -15.57 -11.46 7.13
N LEU A 265 -14.24 -11.54 7.30
CA LEU A 265 -13.59 -12.68 7.96
C LEU A 265 -14.03 -12.81 9.43
N SER A 266 -14.07 -11.70 10.16
CA SER A 266 -14.45 -11.70 11.57
C SER A 266 -15.92 -12.06 11.79
N ASP A 267 -16.82 -11.58 10.94
CA ASP A 267 -18.26 -11.86 11.03
C ASP A 267 -18.56 -13.33 10.65
N ALA A 268 -17.88 -13.85 9.63
CA ALA A 268 -17.95 -15.26 9.26
C ALA A 268 -17.37 -16.17 10.36
N LEU A 269 -16.31 -15.72 11.04
CA LEU A 269 -15.70 -16.43 12.15
C LEU A 269 -16.63 -16.51 13.37
N GLN A 270 -17.24 -15.39 13.77
CA GLN A 270 -18.20 -15.36 14.88
C GLN A 270 -19.41 -16.26 14.62
N THR A 271 -19.88 -16.29 13.38
CA THR A 271 -20.97 -17.20 12.97
C THR A 271 -20.55 -18.66 13.07
N THR A 272 -19.33 -18.97 12.63
CA THR A 272 -18.80 -20.35 12.65
C THR A 272 -18.56 -20.89 14.05
N ILE A 273 -18.12 -20.05 14.99
CA ILE A 273 -17.89 -20.45 16.38
C ILE A 273 -19.19 -20.87 17.10
N ARG A 274 -20.35 -20.41 16.62
CA ARG A 274 -21.67 -20.81 17.13
C ARG A 274 -22.24 -22.07 16.45
N GLY A 275 -21.56 -22.60 15.43
CA GLY A 275 -22.02 -23.76 14.65
C GLY A 275 -21.39 -25.09 15.09
N GLU A 276 -21.60 -26.12 14.28
CA GLU A 276 -21.07 -27.47 14.54
C GLU A 276 -19.57 -27.59 14.19
N LYS A 277 -18.81 -28.31 15.05
CA LYS A 277 -17.36 -28.59 14.96
C LYS A 277 -16.48 -27.33 14.75
N PRO A 278 -16.52 -26.35 15.68
CA PRO A 278 -15.85 -25.06 15.52
C PRO A 278 -14.32 -25.13 15.44
N ALA A 279 -13.67 -26.04 16.17
CA ALA A 279 -12.20 -26.12 16.25
C ALA A 279 -11.52 -26.34 14.88
N GLN A 280 -12.04 -27.26 14.05
CA GLN A 280 -11.41 -27.60 12.77
C GLN A 280 -11.56 -26.49 11.73
N LYS A 281 -12.74 -25.84 11.70
CA LYS A 281 -12.95 -24.66 10.84
C LYS A 281 -12.11 -23.47 11.30
N LEU A 282 -11.98 -23.27 12.61
CA LEU A 282 -11.21 -22.16 13.19
C LEU A 282 -9.74 -22.18 12.75
N THR A 283 -9.14 -23.36 12.59
CA THR A 283 -7.80 -23.48 12.00
C THR A 283 -7.72 -22.89 10.58
N GLU A 284 -8.74 -23.11 9.75
CA GLU A 284 -8.80 -22.52 8.39
C GLU A 284 -8.98 -21.01 8.41
N TYR A 285 -9.82 -20.49 9.32
CA TYR A 285 -9.98 -19.05 9.54
C TYR A 285 -8.69 -18.39 10.04
N ARG A 286 -7.90 -19.07 10.87
CA ARG A 286 -6.58 -18.60 11.28
C ARG A 286 -5.64 -18.49 10.08
N HIS A 287 -5.62 -19.48 9.19
CA HIS A 287 -4.82 -19.40 7.96
C HIS A 287 -5.27 -18.25 7.06
N LEU A 288 -6.58 -18.03 6.89
CA LEU A 288 -7.11 -16.88 6.16
C LEU A 288 -6.71 -15.55 6.80
N TRP A 289 -6.69 -15.44 8.12
CA TRP A 289 -6.24 -14.22 8.80
C TRP A 289 -4.73 -14.00 8.58
N VAL A 290 -3.92 -15.05 8.68
CA VAL A 290 -2.47 -14.98 8.43
C VAL A 290 -2.19 -14.56 6.99
N ASP A 291 -2.91 -15.11 6.02
CA ASP A 291 -2.78 -14.73 4.61
C ASP A 291 -3.17 -13.26 4.39
N LEU A 292 -4.23 -12.78 5.05
CA LEU A 292 -4.66 -11.38 5.00
C LEU A 292 -3.61 -10.44 5.60
N SER A 293 -3.04 -10.79 6.75
CA SER A 293 -1.96 -10.04 7.41
C SER A 293 -0.72 -9.99 6.52
N HIS A 294 -0.32 -11.14 5.95
CA HIS A 294 0.80 -11.22 5.03
C HIS A 294 0.57 -10.38 3.76
N MET A 295 -0.62 -10.43 3.16
CA MET A 295 -0.98 -9.56 2.02
C MET A 295 -0.88 -8.08 2.37
N MET A 296 -1.31 -7.69 3.57
CA MET A 296 -1.23 -6.30 4.02
C MET A 296 0.23 -5.83 4.18
N GLN A 297 1.10 -6.68 4.71
CA GLN A 297 2.55 -6.42 4.77
C GLN A 297 3.18 -6.38 3.36
N GLN A 298 2.76 -7.26 2.45
CA GLN A 298 3.20 -7.26 1.06
C GLN A 298 2.74 -6.02 0.29
N LEU A 299 1.60 -5.41 0.63
CA LEU A 299 1.24 -4.09 0.07
C LEU A 299 2.32 -3.06 0.45
N GLY A 300 2.67 -2.98 1.73
CA GLY A 300 3.70 -2.06 2.23
C GLY A 300 5.04 -2.27 1.51
N ARG A 301 5.45 -3.54 1.35
CA ARG A 301 6.71 -3.90 0.70
C ARG A 301 6.71 -3.73 -0.82
N ALA A 302 5.65 -4.15 -1.52
CA ALA A 302 5.57 -4.06 -2.98
C ALA A 302 5.51 -2.60 -3.47
N TYR A 303 4.90 -1.73 -2.68
CA TYR A 303 4.79 -0.31 -2.98
C TYR A 303 5.72 0.58 -2.13
N SER A 304 6.65 0.00 -1.36
CA SER A 304 7.51 0.75 -0.42
C SER A 304 8.33 1.81 -1.13
N ASN A 305 8.97 1.47 -2.23
CA ASN A 305 9.80 2.40 -2.98
C ASN A 305 8.97 3.51 -3.64
N MET A 306 7.77 3.16 -4.11
CA MET A 306 6.85 4.12 -4.72
C MET A 306 6.34 5.14 -3.68
N TYR A 307 5.79 4.66 -2.56
CA TYR A 307 5.30 5.54 -1.49
C TYR A 307 6.43 6.20 -0.69
N GLY A 308 7.60 5.58 -0.60
CA GLY A 308 8.79 6.17 0.02
C GLY A 308 9.27 7.40 -0.75
N MET A 309 9.49 7.27 -2.06
CA MET A 309 9.85 8.42 -2.91
C MET A 309 8.75 9.48 -2.93
N TYR A 310 7.48 9.05 -2.96
CA TYR A 310 6.32 9.93 -2.88
C TYR A 310 6.32 10.76 -1.58
N CYS A 311 6.51 10.11 -0.42
CA CYS A 311 6.59 10.78 0.88
C CYS A 311 7.77 11.75 0.94
N LEU A 312 8.94 11.38 0.41
CA LEU A 312 10.12 12.27 0.36
C LEU A 312 9.85 13.54 -0.44
N VAL A 313 9.25 13.41 -1.64
CA VAL A 313 8.90 14.56 -2.48
C VAL A 313 7.88 15.46 -1.77
N ILE A 314 6.86 14.87 -1.15
CA ILE A 314 5.86 15.63 -0.38
C ILE A 314 6.51 16.35 0.79
N PHE A 315 7.37 15.68 1.57
CA PHE A 315 8.04 16.29 2.72
C PHE A 315 8.92 17.46 2.31
N PHE A 316 9.75 17.25 1.30
CA PHE A 316 10.60 18.30 0.74
C PHE A 316 9.76 19.50 0.26
N THR A 317 8.69 19.23 -0.48
CA THR A 317 7.79 20.27 -1.00
C THR A 317 7.09 21.04 0.13
N THR A 318 6.55 20.35 1.14
CA THR A 318 5.86 20.97 2.27
C THR A 318 6.80 21.85 3.09
N ILE A 319 8.03 21.39 3.40
CA ILE A 319 8.99 22.17 4.20
C ILE A 319 9.36 23.46 3.47
N ILE A 320 9.73 23.36 2.19
CA ILE A 320 10.17 24.51 1.40
C ILE A 320 9.00 25.46 1.12
N ALA A 321 7.81 24.96 0.83
CA ALA A 321 6.63 25.79 0.62
C ALA A 321 6.20 26.52 1.90
N THR A 322 6.25 25.85 3.05
CA THR A 322 5.91 26.48 4.35
C THR A 322 6.96 27.54 4.72
N TYR A 323 8.23 27.27 4.45
CA TYR A 323 9.27 28.26 4.66
C TYR A 323 9.09 29.47 3.73
N GLY A 324 8.85 29.24 2.43
CA GLY A 324 8.58 30.29 1.46
C GLY A 324 7.39 31.16 1.85
N SER A 325 6.31 30.55 2.34
CA SER A 325 5.12 31.30 2.75
C SER A 325 5.39 32.18 3.98
N ILE A 326 6.10 31.66 4.99
CA ILE A 326 6.42 32.46 6.18
C ILE A 326 7.47 33.54 5.86
N SER A 327 8.45 33.21 5.02
CA SER A 327 9.53 34.12 4.58
C SER A 327 8.97 35.38 3.90
N GLU A 328 8.03 35.22 2.97
CA GLU A 328 7.44 36.35 2.26
C GLU A 328 6.50 37.19 3.14
N ILE A 329 5.72 36.55 4.03
CA ILE A 329 4.86 37.25 5.00
C ILE A 329 5.67 38.26 5.82
N ILE A 330 6.87 37.85 6.25
CA ILE A 330 7.77 38.68 7.07
C ILE A 330 8.30 39.87 6.26
N ASP A 331 8.53 39.71 4.96
CA ASP A 331 9.21 40.72 4.14
C ASP A 331 8.26 41.74 3.49
N HIS A 332 7.03 41.33 3.12
CA HIS A 332 6.12 42.19 2.35
C HIS A 332 4.70 42.25 2.90
N GLY A 333 4.35 41.42 3.89
CA GLY A 333 2.96 41.21 4.29
C GLY A 333 2.13 40.48 3.24
N ALA A 334 0.86 40.19 3.59
CA ALA A 334 0.02 39.21 2.90
C ALA A 334 -0.21 39.51 1.40
N THR A 335 0.53 38.83 0.53
CA THR A 335 0.44 38.97 -0.94
C THR A 335 -0.21 37.73 -1.59
N TYR A 336 -0.81 37.87 -2.78
CA TYR A 336 -1.43 36.76 -3.53
C TYR A 336 -0.51 35.54 -3.75
N LYS A 337 0.80 35.75 -3.85
CA LYS A 337 1.80 34.67 -4.01
C LYS A 337 1.81 33.70 -2.82
N GLU A 338 1.64 34.21 -1.61
CA GLU A 338 1.63 33.42 -0.37
C GLU A 338 0.45 32.46 -0.32
N VAL A 339 -0.73 32.93 -0.76
CA VAL A 339 -1.94 32.11 -0.84
C VAL A 339 -1.69 30.91 -1.78
N GLY A 340 -0.94 31.11 -2.86
CA GLY A 340 -0.51 30.03 -3.76
C GLY A 340 0.33 28.97 -3.04
N LEU A 341 1.31 29.38 -2.22
CA LEU A 341 2.13 28.45 -1.43
C LEU A 341 1.34 27.72 -0.35
N PHE A 342 0.43 28.42 0.35
CA PHE A 342 -0.43 27.77 1.35
C PHE A 342 -1.29 26.69 0.72
N VAL A 343 -1.85 26.93 -0.47
CA VAL A 343 -2.60 25.90 -1.20
C VAL A 343 -1.76 24.65 -1.44
N ILE A 344 -0.48 24.79 -1.80
CA ILE A 344 0.45 23.66 -1.94
C ILE A 344 0.68 22.95 -0.61
N VAL A 345 0.94 23.70 0.47
CA VAL A 345 1.16 23.13 1.81
C VAL A 345 -0.06 22.33 2.28
N PHE A 346 -1.26 22.91 2.19
CA PHE A 346 -2.50 22.22 2.58
C PHE A 346 -2.76 20.99 1.71
N TYR A 347 -2.50 21.08 0.41
CA TYR A 347 -2.63 19.94 -0.50
C TYR A 347 -1.67 18.80 -0.13
N CYS A 348 -0.38 19.10 0.03
CA CYS A 348 0.65 18.13 0.38
C CYS A 348 0.41 17.50 1.76
N MET A 349 0.01 18.29 2.75
CA MET A 349 -0.35 17.79 4.08
C MET A 349 -1.63 16.96 4.07
N GLY A 350 -2.63 17.33 3.26
CA GLY A 350 -3.84 16.55 3.06
C GLY A 350 -3.56 15.17 2.47
N LEU A 351 -2.72 15.10 1.43
CA LEU A 351 -2.29 13.83 0.83
C LEU A 351 -1.55 12.94 1.83
N LEU A 352 -0.62 13.51 2.59
CA LEU A 352 0.11 12.78 3.62
C LEU A 352 -0.82 12.27 4.71
N TYR A 353 -1.75 13.12 5.14
CA TYR A 353 -2.76 12.76 6.14
C TYR A 353 -3.58 11.57 5.69
N ILE A 354 -4.09 11.57 4.45
CA ILE A 354 -4.89 10.46 3.91
C ILE A 354 -4.09 9.16 3.94
N ILE A 355 -2.85 9.16 3.44
CA ILE A 355 -2.02 7.95 3.36
C ILE A 355 -1.76 7.36 4.75
N CYS A 356 -1.29 8.19 5.68
CA CYS A 356 -0.94 7.75 7.03
C CYS A 356 -2.17 7.36 7.85
N ASN A 357 -3.29 8.09 7.68
CA ASN A 357 -4.53 7.80 8.39
C ASN A 357 -5.17 6.49 7.94
N GLU A 358 -5.23 6.23 6.62
CA GLU A 358 -5.80 4.99 6.09
C GLU A 358 -4.92 3.78 6.38
N ALA A 359 -3.60 3.93 6.32
CA ALA A 359 -2.66 2.87 6.70
C ALA A 359 -2.85 2.46 8.17
N HIS A 360 -2.98 3.46 9.05
CA HIS A 360 -3.26 3.24 10.46
C HIS A 360 -4.61 2.58 10.68
N TYR A 361 -5.66 3.02 9.98
CA TYR A 361 -6.99 2.45 10.10
C TYR A 361 -7.08 1.02 9.57
N ALA A 362 -6.40 0.70 8.47
CA ALA A 362 -6.28 -0.66 7.94
C ALA A 362 -5.57 -1.58 8.95
N SER A 363 -4.43 -1.14 9.51
CA SER A 363 -3.68 -1.89 10.52
C SER A 363 -4.50 -2.16 11.78
N ARG A 364 -5.25 -1.16 12.24
CA ARG A 364 -6.13 -1.30 13.39
C ARG A 364 -7.28 -2.29 13.12
N LYS A 365 -7.90 -2.24 11.94
CA LYS A 365 -9.01 -3.15 11.57
C LYS A 365 -8.59 -4.61 11.44
N VAL A 366 -7.41 -4.86 10.86
CA VAL A 366 -6.91 -6.22 10.63
C VAL A 366 -6.31 -6.81 11.91
N GLY A 367 -5.73 -5.97 12.77
CA GLY A 367 -5.13 -6.38 14.04
C GLY A 367 -6.08 -6.22 15.23
N LEU A 368 -6.12 -5.01 15.79
CA LEU A 368 -6.75 -4.73 17.09
C LEU A 368 -8.26 -4.97 17.09
N ASP A 369 -9.00 -4.46 16.11
CA ASP A 369 -10.46 -4.62 16.08
C ASP A 369 -10.85 -6.09 15.90
N PHE A 370 -10.08 -6.84 15.10
CA PHE A 370 -10.24 -8.28 14.93
C PHE A 370 -9.95 -9.04 16.24
N GLN A 371 -8.88 -8.66 16.94
CA GLN A 371 -8.52 -9.20 18.26
C GLN A 371 -9.62 -8.94 19.30
N THR A 372 -10.14 -7.71 19.36
CA THR A 372 -11.23 -7.36 20.29
C THR A 372 -12.49 -8.19 20.00
N LYS A 373 -12.82 -8.38 18.72
CA LYS A 373 -13.96 -9.25 18.33
C LYS A 373 -13.76 -10.70 18.74
N LEU A 374 -12.53 -11.22 18.76
CA LEU A 374 -12.20 -12.56 19.25
C LEU A 374 -12.30 -12.67 20.77
N LEU A 375 -11.80 -11.68 21.50
CA LEU A 375 -11.85 -11.66 22.97
C LEU A 375 -13.28 -11.54 23.51
N ASN A 376 -14.18 -10.93 22.75
CA ASN A 376 -15.60 -10.81 23.11
C ASN A 376 -16.40 -12.11 22.89
N ILE A 377 -15.78 -13.18 22.39
CA ILE A 377 -16.42 -14.47 22.24
C ILE A 377 -16.47 -15.14 23.60
N ASN A 378 -17.64 -15.68 23.97
CA ASN A 378 -17.80 -16.37 25.24
C ASN A 378 -17.07 -17.73 25.23
N LEU A 379 -15.79 -17.73 25.62
CA LEU A 379 -14.95 -18.92 25.63
C LEU A 379 -15.45 -20.00 26.60
N THR A 380 -16.18 -19.65 27.66
CA THR A 380 -16.70 -20.62 28.64
C THR A 380 -17.82 -21.50 28.09
N ALA A 381 -18.47 -21.06 27.01
CA ALA A 381 -19.53 -21.81 26.32
C ALA A 381 -18.99 -22.73 25.21
N VAL A 382 -17.66 -22.80 25.05
CA VAL A 382 -16.99 -23.42 23.90
C VAL A 382 -16.03 -24.52 24.38
N ASP A 383 -15.82 -25.54 23.55
CA ASP A 383 -14.96 -26.69 23.87
C ASP A 383 -13.48 -26.31 24.02
N ALA A 384 -12.73 -27.11 24.78
CA ALA A 384 -11.31 -26.87 25.07
C ALA A 384 -10.42 -26.83 23.80
N ALA A 385 -10.78 -27.58 22.75
CA ALA A 385 -10.02 -27.56 21.50
C ALA A 385 -10.21 -26.23 20.75
N THR A 386 -11.43 -25.70 20.70
CA THR A 386 -11.71 -24.38 20.13
C THR A 386 -11.12 -23.25 20.97
N GLN A 387 -11.13 -23.34 22.30
CA GLN A 387 -10.43 -22.37 23.17
C GLN A 387 -8.95 -22.27 22.80
N LYS A 388 -8.27 -23.41 22.66
CA LYS A 388 -6.86 -23.48 22.25
C LYS A 388 -6.61 -22.86 20.87
N GLU A 389 -7.50 -23.09 19.91
CA GLU A 389 -7.39 -22.48 18.57
C GLU A 389 -7.59 -20.96 18.60
N VAL A 390 -8.52 -20.44 19.44
CA VAL A 390 -8.68 -18.99 19.64
C VAL A 390 -7.44 -18.39 20.26
N GLU A 391 -6.86 -19.02 21.28
CA GLU A 391 -5.59 -18.61 21.88
C GLU A 391 -4.46 -18.61 20.85
N MET A 392 -4.33 -19.66 20.04
CA MET A 392 -3.33 -19.72 18.97
C MET A 392 -3.51 -18.62 17.92
N LEU A 393 -4.75 -18.24 17.60
CA LEU A 393 -5.05 -17.12 16.72
C LEU A 393 -4.67 -15.77 17.36
N LEU A 394 -4.98 -15.55 18.64
CA LEU A 394 -4.56 -14.36 19.38
C LEU A 394 -3.03 -14.24 19.45
N VAL A 395 -2.33 -15.36 19.68
CA VAL A 395 -0.86 -15.43 19.64
C VAL A 395 -0.34 -15.11 18.24
N ALA A 396 -0.99 -15.61 17.18
CA ALA A 396 -0.61 -15.30 15.80
C ALA A 396 -0.76 -13.80 15.49
N ILE A 397 -1.82 -13.16 15.98
CA ILE A 397 -2.05 -11.72 15.85
C ILE A 397 -0.94 -10.93 16.54
N ASN A 398 -0.58 -11.32 17.76
CA ASN A 398 0.44 -10.63 18.53
C ASN A 398 1.86 -10.84 17.96
N LYS A 399 2.16 -12.05 17.45
CA LYS A 399 3.47 -12.36 16.86
C LYS A 399 3.69 -11.73 15.49
N ASN A 400 2.64 -11.57 14.69
CA ASN A 400 2.72 -11.05 13.33
C ASN A 400 1.71 -9.90 13.14
N PRO A 401 1.96 -8.73 13.76
CA PRO A 401 1.02 -7.62 13.66
C PRO A 401 0.93 -7.16 12.20
N PRO A 402 -0.29 -6.86 11.70
CA PRO A 402 -0.49 -6.36 10.34
C PRO A 402 -0.09 -4.89 10.33
N ILE A 403 1.21 -4.60 10.28
CA ILE A 403 1.74 -3.22 10.20
C ILE A 403 2.28 -3.01 8.78
N MET A 404 1.81 -1.95 8.13
CA MET A 404 2.37 -1.51 6.85
C MET A 404 3.70 -0.79 7.08
N ASN A 405 4.79 -1.38 6.60
CA ASN A 405 6.12 -0.79 6.63
C ASN A 405 6.61 -0.48 5.21
N LEU A 406 7.43 0.56 5.09
CA LEU A 406 8.16 0.91 3.87
C LEU A 406 9.49 0.16 3.84
N ASP A 407 9.47 -1.18 3.69
CA ASP A 407 10.67 -2.03 3.61
C ASP A 407 11.70 -1.79 4.74
N GLY A 408 11.21 -1.46 5.94
CA GLY A 408 12.03 -1.18 7.12
C GLY A 408 12.46 0.28 7.31
N TYR A 409 12.22 1.17 6.34
CA TYR A 409 12.55 2.60 6.48
C TYR A 409 11.66 3.33 7.49
N ALA A 410 10.35 3.10 7.43
CA ALA A 410 9.38 3.71 8.34
C ALA A 410 8.08 2.90 8.37
N ASN A 411 7.37 2.97 9.50
CA ASN A 411 6.00 2.50 9.60
C ASN A 411 5.05 3.59 9.10
N ILE A 412 4.12 3.25 8.21
CA ILE A 412 3.12 4.20 7.72
C ILE A 412 1.97 4.23 8.71
N ASN A 413 2.02 5.18 9.64
CA ASN A 413 1.01 5.37 10.67
C ASN A 413 0.81 6.86 10.96
N ARG A 414 -0.13 7.20 11.84
CA ARG A 414 -0.36 8.60 12.26
C ARG A 414 0.86 9.23 12.95
N GLU A 415 1.73 8.42 13.54
CA GLU A 415 2.98 8.88 14.16
C GLU A 415 3.95 9.48 13.12
N LEU A 416 3.97 8.94 11.89
CA LEU A 416 4.76 9.52 10.81
C LEU A 416 4.34 10.98 10.51
N ILE A 417 3.04 11.30 10.63
CA ILE A 417 2.55 12.69 10.47
C ILE A 417 3.06 13.55 11.63
N THR A 418 2.88 13.12 12.88
CA THR A 418 3.27 13.92 14.04
C THR A 418 4.77 14.17 14.06
N THR A 419 5.57 13.16 13.71
CA THR A 419 7.03 13.27 13.58
C THR A 419 7.41 14.24 12.47
N ASN A 420 6.73 14.19 11.31
CA ASN A 420 6.97 15.13 10.23
C ASN A 420 6.60 16.57 10.61
N ILE A 421 5.45 16.80 11.26
CA ILE A 421 5.06 18.15 11.74
C ILE A 421 6.12 18.69 12.71
N SER A 422 6.61 17.87 13.62
CA SER A 422 7.68 18.24 14.55
C SER A 422 8.96 18.61 13.80
N PHE A 423 9.41 17.78 12.84
CA PHE A 423 10.60 18.09 12.04
C PHE A 423 10.43 19.36 11.22
N MET A 424 9.27 19.54 10.58
CA MET A 424 8.94 20.75 9.84
C MET A 424 9.02 21.98 10.74
N ALA A 425 8.44 21.93 11.94
CA ALA A 425 8.52 23.03 12.91
C ALA A 425 9.97 23.33 13.31
N THR A 426 10.78 22.31 13.60
CA THR A 426 12.20 22.49 13.94
C THR A 426 12.98 23.13 12.80
N TYR A 427 12.83 22.62 11.57
CA TYR A 427 13.52 23.18 10.39
C TYR A 427 13.08 24.62 10.10
N LEU A 428 11.78 24.91 10.22
CA LEU A 428 11.25 26.27 10.02
C LEU A 428 11.85 27.24 11.04
N VAL A 429 11.91 26.87 12.32
CA VAL A 429 12.51 27.72 13.36
C VAL A 429 13.97 28.02 13.02
N VAL A 430 14.75 27.02 12.63
CA VAL A 430 16.17 27.19 12.27
C VAL A 430 16.32 28.11 11.05
N LEU A 431 15.54 27.87 9.99
CA LEU A 431 15.62 28.68 8.76
C LEU A 431 15.19 30.13 9.00
N LEU A 432 14.18 30.36 9.84
CA LEU A 432 13.74 31.71 10.23
C LEU A 432 14.80 32.41 11.07
N GLN A 433 15.46 31.70 11.99
CA GLN A 433 16.57 32.27 12.78
C GLN A 433 17.73 32.73 11.89
N PHE A 434 18.11 31.93 10.89
CA PHE A 434 19.13 32.33 9.92
C PHE A 434 18.72 33.60 9.16
N LYS A 435 17.48 33.65 8.65
CA LYS A 435 16.97 34.83 7.93
C LYS A 435 16.96 36.09 8.80
N ILE A 436 16.42 36.01 10.02
CA ILE A 436 16.36 37.17 10.93
C ILE A 436 17.77 37.65 11.30
N THR A 437 18.72 36.72 11.47
CA THR A 437 20.12 37.06 11.77
C THR A 437 20.79 37.77 10.60
N GLU A 438 20.54 37.30 9.37
CA GLU A 438 21.02 37.95 8.15
C GLU A 438 20.44 39.35 7.97
N GLN A 439 19.12 39.51 8.13
CA GLN A 439 18.46 40.82 8.07
C GLN A 439 19.04 41.80 9.10
N ARG A 440 19.25 41.37 10.36
CA ARG A 440 19.90 42.22 11.37
C ARG A 440 21.31 42.64 10.96
N ARG A 441 22.08 41.74 10.35
CA ARG A 441 23.45 42.04 9.90
C ARG A 441 23.45 43.05 8.76
N ILE A 442 22.51 42.94 7.81
CA ILE A 442 22.34 43.90 6.71
C ILE A 442 21.92 45.27 7.26
N SER A 443 20.98 45.32 8.21
CA SER A 443 20.56 46.58 8.84
C SER A 443 21.67 47.26 9.65
N GLN A 444 22.61 46.50 10.22
CA GLN A 444 23.79 47.05 10.90
C GLN A 444 24.88 47.55 9.93
N GLN A 445 24.80 47.21 8.65
CA GLN A 445 25.78 47.61 7.61
C GLN A 445 25.29 48.78 6.74
N GLN A 446 24.05 49.25 6.90
CA GLN A 446 23.56 50.48 6.27
C GLN A 446 23.88 51.68 7.17
N PRO A 447 24.66 52.69 6.70
CA PRO A 447 25.09 53.84 7.51
C PRO A 447 23.96 54.81 7.86
#